data_AF-A0A815PS70-F1
#
_entry.id   AF-A0A815PS70-F1
#
_cell.length_a   1.000
_cell.length_b   1.000
_cell.length_c   1.000
_cell.angle_alpha   90.00
_cell.angle_beta   90.00
_cell.angle_gamma   90.00
#
_symmetry.space_group_name_H-M   'P 1'
#
loop_
_entity.id
_entity.type
_entity.pdbx_description
1 polymer ?
#
loop_
_entity_poly.entity_id
_entity_poly.type
_entity_poly.pdbx_seq_one_letter_code
_entity_poly.pdbx_strand_id
1 'polypeptide(L)'
;MSRFRQITYHATSQTVDLGAGLLWDDVYQALDPLGVTVVGGQISGVGIAGLILGGGYSRKSNQYGLSIDNAIEYELVSPDARIVCVNNMSYPDIFFGLKGGLNNFGIVTRFTMRAVPQTELLPANAFSSLRSRLSTVSITRFSINLLQAINNQLLYYNSTLGSKPGAWFQITVEPFLPTYFDNSQGGAYPHVPSSTPLLPMNIQFAWALPSDDNVFIDGIKSVTKAIRQAALADCQDVGGSKEILYPNYALEDTPLEQITRSRKPNDILSMQETETTSMETTYMETQQLHSSQKEAMKKIAEFSGEANELDIDEWLFDLNNLFSLMK
;
A
#
# COMPACT_ATOMS: atom_id res chain seq x y z
N MET A 1 -8.05 9.06 12.97
CA MET A 1 -8.82 9.97 12.08
C MET A 1 -10.33 9.65 12.04
N SER A 2 -10.91 8.98 13.05
CA SER A 2 -12.28 8.39 12.98
C SER A 2 -13.45 9.37 12.84
N ARG A 3 -13.22 10.69 12.95
CA ARG A 3 -14.24 11.73 12.76
C ARG A 3 -14.42 12.17 11.30
N PHE A 4 -13.47 11.89 10.42
CA PHE A 4 -13.60 12.14 8.98
C PHE A 4 -14.47 11.04 8.34
N ARG A 5 -15.80 11.15 8.49
CA ARG A 5 -16.76 10.11 8.09
C ARG A 5 -17.66 10.52 6.91
N GLN A 6 -17.35 11.61 6.23
CA GLN A 6 -18.18 12.08 5.12
C GLN A 6 -18.08 11.12 3.92
N ILE A 7 -19.23 10.82 3.31
CA ILE A 7 -19.35 10.08 2.05
C ILE A 7 -20.23 10.91 1.12
N THR A 8 -19.70 11.33 -0.03
CA THR A 8 -20.47 12.11 -1.02
C THR A 8 -20.32 11.47 -2.39
N TYR A 9 -21.40 10.96 -2.98
CA TYR A 9 -21.39 10.46 -4.36
C TYR A 9 -21.78 11.57 -5.33
N HIS A 10 -20.95 11.77 -6.35
CA HIS A 10 -21.13 12.74 -7.43
C HIS A 10 -21.51 12.01 -8.72
N ALA A 11 -22.82 11.87 -8.98
CA ALA A 11 -23.33 11.11 -10.12
C ALA A 11 -22.88 11.66 -11.48
N THR A 12 -22.69 12.98 -11.61
CA THR A 12 -22.27 13.60 -12.87
C THR A 12 -20.82 13.25 -13.24
N SER A 13 -19.91 13.26 -12.27
CA SER A 13 -18.49 12.94 -12.48
C SER A 13 -18.18 11.45 -12.28
N GLN A 14 -19.13 10.66 -11.78
CA GLN A 14 -18.93 9.27 -11.38
C GLN A 14 -17.77 9.13 -10.38
N THR A 15 -17.79 9.98 -9.34
CA THR A 15 -16.78 9.98 -8.27
C THR A 15 -17.42 9.93 -6.89
N VAL A 16 -16.67 9.46 -5.90
CA VAL A 16 -17.08 9.45 -4.49
C VAL A 16 -16.01 10.13 -3.64
N ASP A 17 -16.42 11.12 -2.86
CA ASP A 17 -15.59 11.69 -1.80
C ASP A 17 -15.74 10.86 -0.53
N LEU A 18 -14.62 10.43 0.03
CA LEU A 18 -14.55 9.59 1.21
C LEU A 18 -13.64 10.21 2.26
N GLY A 19 -14.15 10.40 3.48
CA GLY A 19 -13.36 10.83 4.61
C GLY A 19 -12.38 9.75 5.06
N ALA A 20 -11.14 10.15 5.40
CA ALA A 20 -10.06 9.23 5.76
C ALA A 20 -10.30 8.36 7.00
N GLY A 21 -11.34 8.66 7.79
CA GLY A 21 -11.72 7.95 9.00
C GLY A 21 -12.69 6.79 8.79
N LEU A 22 -13.14 6.56 7.56
CA LEU A 22 -14.12 5.53 7.23
C LEU A 22 -13.53 4.11 7.29
N LEU A 23 -14.41 3.16 7.56
CA LEU A 23 -14.19 1.74 7.31
C LEU A 23 -14.82 1.36 5.96
N TRP A 24 -14.32 0.31 5.31
CA TRP A 24 -14.89 -0.16 4.05
C TRP A 24 -16.37 -0.56 4.17
N ASP A 25 -16.79 -1.05 5.34
CA ASP A 25 -18.19 -1.36 5.64
C ASP A 25 -19.10 -0.14 5.47
N ASP A 26 -18.68 1.01 6.02
CA ASP A 26 -19.43 2.27 5.93
C ASP A 26 -19.59 2.72 4.48
N VAL A 27 -18.52 2.58 3.69
CA VAL A 27 -18.49 2.99 2.27
C VAL A 27 -19.45 2.13 1.45
N TYR A 28 -19.37 0.81 1.57
CA TYR A 28 -20.22 -0.07 0.78
C TYR A 28 -21.68 0.05 1.19
N GLN A 29 -21.98 0.15 2.49
CA GLN A 29 -23.35 0.33 2.96
C GLN A 29 -23.99 1.61 2.40
N ALA A 30 -23.21 2.70 2.24
CA ALA A 30 -23.69 3.95 1.69
C ALA A 30 -23.88 3.92 0.16
N LEU A 31 -23.03 3.19 -0.57
CA LEU A 31 -23.02 3.19 -2.03
C LEU A 31 -23.90 2.10 -2.67
N ASP A 32 -24.12 0.98 -1.98
CA ASP A 32 -24.89 -0.15 -2.51
C ASP A 32 -26.31 0.23 -2.98
N PRO A 33 -27.10 1.04 -2.24
CA PRO A 33 -28.43 1.48 -2.70
C PRO A 33 -28.39 2.36 -3.96
N LEU A 34 -27.23 2.94 -4.28
CA LEU A 34 -27.01 3.80 -5.44
C LEU A 34 -26.56 3.00 -6.68
N GLY A 35 -26.41 1.68 -6.56
CA GLY A 35 -25.98 0.79 -7.65
C GLY A 35 -24.51 0.98 -8.05
N VAL A 36 -23.72 1.66 -7.23
CA VAL A 36 -22.30 1.94 -7.47
C VAL A 36 -21.46 1.46 -6.30
N THR A 37 -20.16 1.35 -6.53
CA THR A 37 -19.16 1.07 -5.50
C THR A 37 -17.85 1.76 -5.88
N VAL A 38 -16.82 1.58 -5.05
CA VAL A 38 -15.45 1.99 -5.34
C VAL A 38 -14.53 0.77 -5.25
N VAL A 39 -13.41 0.81 -5.96
CA VAL A 39 -12.40 -0.25 -5.86
C VAL A 39 -11.73 -0.13 -4.49
N GLY A 40 -12.03 -1.09 -3.61
CA GLY A 40 -11.66 -1.04 -2.21
C GLY A 40 -11.48 -2.41 -1.54
N GLY A 41 -11.20 -2.37 -0.23
CA GLY A 41 -10.91 -3.54 0.59
C GLY A 41 -12.08 -4.49 0.77
N GLN A 42 -11.78 -5.76 1.02
CA GLN A 42 -12.79 -6.82 1.12
C GLN A 42 -13.12 -7.21 2.55
N ILE A 43 -12.26 -6.87 3.51
CA ILE A 43 -12.38 -7.34 4.89
C ILE A 43 -13.06 -6.27 5.74
N SER A 44 -14.08 -6.68 6.48
CA SER A 44 -14.80 -5.83 7.44
C SER A 44 -13.84 -5.28 8.50
N GLY A 45 -14.04 -4.03 8.91
CA GLY A 45 -13.22 -3.34 9.91
C GLY A 45 -11.92 -2.73 9.38
N VAL A 46 -11.60 -2.90 8.09
CA VAL A 46 -10.42 -2.27 7.48
C VAL A 46 -10.69 -0.79 7.19
N GLY A 47 -9.81 0.08 7.68
CA GLY A 47 -9.87 1.52 7.40
C GLY A 47 -9.48 1.84 5.95
N ILE A 48 -10.14 2.82 5.35
CA ILE A 48 -9.95 3.12 3.92
C ILE A 48 -8.57 3.72 3.63
N ALA A 49 -8.06 4.59 4.50
CA ALA A 49 -6.90 5.43 4.18
C ALA A 49 -5.62 4.61 4.00
N GLY A 50 -5.36 3.68 4.93
CA GLY A 50 -4.18 2.81 4.83
C GLY A 50 -4.25 1.89 3.60
N LEU A 51 -5.43 1.38 3.27
CA LEU A 51 -5.60 0.50 2.11
C LEU A 51 -5.42 1.26 0.80
N ILE A 52 -6.04 2.44 0.66
CA ILE A 52 -5.90 3.26 -0.54
C ILE A 52 -4.45 3.71 -0.68
N LEU A 53 -3.81 4.27 0.35
CA LEU A 53 -2.44 4.80 0.20
C LEU A 53 -1.36 3.72 0.04
N GLY A 54 -1.68 2.45 0.33
CA GLY A 54 -0.76 1.32 0.23
C GLY A 54 -0.92 0.46 -1.03
N GLY A 55 -1.97 0.69 -1.84
CA GLY A 55 -2.27 -0.11 -3.04
C GLY A 55 -3.74 -0.49 -3.12
N GLY A 56 -4.15 -1.50 -2.37
CA GLY A 56 -5.54 -1.89 -2.21
C GLY A 56 -6.05 -2.89 -3.24
N TYR A 57 -5.95 -4.18 -2.92
CA TYR A 57 -6.64 -5.22 -3.69
C TYR A 57 -8.15 -5.23 -3.41
N SER A 58 -8.91 -5.45 -4.47
CA SER A 58 -10.37 -5.51 -4.47
C SER A 58 -10.87 -6.70 -5.29
N ARG A 59 -12.14 -7.09 -5.14
CA ARG A 59 -12.74 -8.09 -6.04
C ARG A 59 -12.88 -7.59 -7.46
N LYS A 60 -12.99 -6.27 -7.62
CA LYS A 60 -13.08 -5.62 -8.93
C LYS A 60 -11.70 -5.24 -9.48
N SER A 61 -10.63 -5.69 -8.82
CA SER A 61 -9.28 -5.41 -9.24
C SER A 61 -9.04 -5.83 -10.69
N ASN A 62 -9.57 -6.99 -11.10
CA ASN A 62 -9.38 -7.51 -12.46
C ASN A 62 -9.95 -6.59 -13.55
N GLN A 63 -10.93 -5.76 -13.19
CA GLN A 63 -11.67 -4.91 -14.12
C GLN A 63 -11.14 -3.48 -14.10
N TYR A 64 -10.69 -3.00 -12.94
CA TYR A 64 -10.43 -1.58 -12.73
C TYR A 64 -9.06 -1.27 -12.07
N GLY A 65 -8.19 -2.25 -11.89
CA GLY A 65 -6.87 -2.06 -11.24
C GLY A 65 -6.95 -2.05 -9.71
N LEU A 66 -5.90 -1.54 -9.05
CA LEU A 66 -5.87 -1.45 -7.59
C LEU A 66 -6.69 -0.25 -7.08
N SER A 67 -6.90 -0.15 -5.76
CA SER A 67 -7.60 1.00 -5.16
C SER A 67 -6.84 2.31 -5.47
N ILE A 68 -5.50 2.30 -5.42
CA ILE A 68 -4.65 3.43 -5.84
C ILE A 68 -4.91 3.87 -7.29
N ASP A 69 -5.23 2.95 -8.20
CA ASP A 69 -5.47 3.29 -9.62
C ASP A 69 -6.79 4.03 -9.82
N ASN A 70 -7.66 3.97 -8.81
CA ASN A 70 -8.98 4.57 -8.82
C ASN A 70 -9.05 5.83 -7.95
N ALA A 71 -7.97 6.19 -7.25
CA ALA A 71 -7.84 7.49 -6.61
C ALA A 71 -7.59 8.58 -7.67
N ILE A 72 -8.42 9.61 -7.65
CA ILE A 72 -8.39 10.74 -8.60
C ILE A 72 -7.73 11.96 -7.95
N GLU A 73 -7.96 12.14 -6.65
CA GLU A 73 -7.50 13.29 -5.88
C GLU A 73 -7.42 12.96 -4.39
N TYR A 74 -6.51 13.63 -3.69
CA TYR A 74 -6.41 13.63 -2.24
C TYR A 74 -6.52 15.06 -1.70
N GLU A 75 -7.30 15.25 -0.65
CA GLU A 75 -7.15 16.41 0.23
C GLU A 75 -6.08 16.07 1.27
N LEU A 76 -5.00 16.83 1.27
CA LEU A 76 -3.80 16.57 2.05
C LEU A 76 -3.52 17.76 2.97
N VAL A 77 -3.29 17.49 4.25
CA VAL A 77 -2.62 18.42 5.14
C VAL A 77 -1.12 18.23 4.97
N SER A 78 -0.45 19.21 4.38
CA SER A 78 0.98 19.22 4.14
C SER A 78 1.78 19.52 5.43
N PRO A 79 3.09 19.24 5.46
CA PRO A 79 3.93 19.50 6.63
C PRO A 79 3.95 20.97 7.11
N ASP A 80 3.72 21.93 6.20
CA ASP A 80 3.56 23.36 6.50
C ASP A 80 2.13 23.73 6.97
N ALA A 81 1.34 22.74 7.38
CA ALA A 81 -0.01 22.86 7.92
C ALA A 81 -1.06 23.48 6.96
N ARG A 82 -0.80 23.46 5.65
CA ARG A 82 -1.77 23.88 4.64
C ARG A 82 -2.63 22.71 4.20
N ILE A 83 -3.88 23.00 3.85
CA ILE A 83 -4.75 22.04 3.18
C ILE A 83 -4.60 22.25 1.69
N VAL A 84 -4.10 21.23 1.00
CA VAL A 84 -3.88 21.26 -0.45
C VAL A 84 -4.62 20.14 -1.14
N CYS A 85 -4.96 20.41 -2.39
CA CYS A 85 -5.65 19.49 -3.27
C CYS A 85 -4.62 18.84 -4.22
N VAL A 86 -4.40 17.54 -4.07
CA VAL A 86 -3.34 16.80 -4.75
C VAL A 86 -3.94 15.85 -5.79
N ASN A 87 -3.64 16.08 -7.06
CA ASN A 87 -4.09 15.27 -8.19
C ASN A 87 -3.05 15.30 -9.33
N ASN A 88 -3.38 14.75 -10.50
CA ASN A 88 -2.43 14.66 -11.61
C ASN A 88 -2.08 16.02 -12.26
N MET A 89 -2.84 17.09 -11.96
CA MET A 89 -2.58 18.45 -12.46
C MET A 89 -1.99 19.36 -11.36
N SER A 90 -2.33 19.10 -10.10
CA SER A 90 -1.91 19.87 -8.94
C SER A 90 -1.10 18.98 -8.01
N TYR A 91 0.21 19.26 -7.90
CA TYR A 91 1.18 18.45 -7.16
C TYR A 91 1.31 17.00 -7.70
N PRO A 92 1.58 16.81 -9.00
CA PRO A 92 1.62 15.48 -9.63
C PRO A 92 2.64 14.53 -8.98
N ASP A 93 3.76 15.05 -8.49
CA ASP A 93 4.79 14.25 -7.82
C ASP A 93 4.31 13.71 -6.47
N ILE A 94 3.58 14.53 -5.70
CA ILE A 94 2.96 14.11 -4.43
C ILE A 94 1.82 13.13 -4.70
N PHE A 95 1.03 13.38 -5.76
CA PHE A 95 -0.05 12.49 -6.17
C PHE A 95 0.48 11.09 -6.52
N PHE A 96 1.58 11.04 -7.28
CA PHE A 96 2.29 9.80 -7.56
C PHE A 96 2.81 9.12 -6.28
N GLY A 97 3.44 9.89 -5.39
CA GLY A 97 3.98 9.40 -4.12
C GLY A 97 2.93 8.78 -3.21
N LEU A 98 1.75 9.40 -3.08
CA LEU A 98 0.64 8.89 -2.26
C LEU A 98 0.03 7.59 -2.80
N LYS A 99 0.28 7.23 -4.06
CA LYS A 99 -0.18 5.96 -4.68
C LYS A 99 0.77 4.80 -4.38
N GLY A 100 0.95 4.50 -3.09
CA GLY A 100 1.78 3.40 -2.59
C GLY A 100 2.79 3.81 -1.51
N GLY A 101 3.02 5.12 -1.33
CA GLY A 101 3.94 5.67 -0.34
C GLY A 101 3.31 5.96 1.03
N LEU A 102 2.10 5.46 1.31
CA LEU A 102 1.41 5.65 2.59
C LEU A 102 1.31 7.14 2.99
N ASN A 103 1.47 7.46 4.27
CA ASN A 103 1.32 8.80 4.85
C ASN A 103 2.63 9.61 4.91
N ASN A 104 3.64 9.24 4.11
CA ASN A 104 4.96 9.90 4.17
C ASN A 104 4.96 11.36 3.69
N PHE A 105 3.94 11.77 2.94
CA PHE A 105 3.88 13.12 2.33
C PHE A 105 2.92 14.08 3.06
N GLY A 106 2.25 13.60 4.12
CA GLY A 106 1.29 14.37 4.89
C GLY A 106 0.09 13.54 5.35
N ILE A 107 -0.92 14.22 5.89
CA ILE A 107 -2.14 13.57 6.40
C ILE A 107 -3.25 13.76 5.38
N VAL A 108 -3.64 12.67 4.71
CA VAL A 108 -4.81 12.70 3.82
C VAL A 108 -6.09 12.69 4.66
N THR A 109 -6.95 13.69 4.44
CA THR A 109 -8.22 13.88 5.16
C THR A 109 -9.42 13.44 4.33
N ARG A 110 -9.34 13.54 3.00
CA ARG A 110 -10.37 13.14 2.04
C ARG A 110 -9.76 12.49 0.80
N PHE A 111 -10.44 11.47 0.30
CA PHE A 111 -10.11 10.73 -0.92
C PHE A 111 -11.21 10.94 -1.94
N THR A 112 -10.87 11.35 -3.16
CA THR A 112 -11.80 11.32 -4.30
C THR A 112 -11.53 10.06 -5.11
N MET A 113 -12.48 9.14 -5.15
CA MET A 113 -12.35 7.84 -5.83
C MET A 113 -13.27 7.76 -7.05
N ARG A 114 -12.87 7.02 -8.08
CA ARG A 114 -13.75 6.64 -9.19
C ARG A 114 -14.86 5.71 -8.70
N ALA A 115 -16.11 6.04 -9.01
CA ALA A 115 -17.25 5.16 -8.82
C ALA A 115 -17.33 4.15 -9.98
N VAL A 116 -17.59 2.88 -9.67
CA VAL A 116 -17.77 1.81 -10.65
C VAL A 116 -19.09 1.08 -10.41
N PRO A 117 -19.72 0.47 -11.43
CA PRO A 117 -20.98 -0.25 -11.24
C PRO A 117 -20.86 -1.35 -10.20
N GLN A 118 -21.82 -1.41 -9.28
CA GLN A 118 -21.94 -2.51 -8.32
C GLN A 118 -22.70 -3.68 -8.95
N THR A 119 -22.15 -4.87 -8.79
CA THR A 119 -22.74 -6.14 -9.25
C THR A 119 -22.95 -7.01 -8.02
N GLU A 120 -23.96 -7.89 -8.01
CA GLU A 120 -24.16 -8.79 -6.88
C GLU A 120 -22.90 -9.64 -6.62
N LEU A 121 -22.33 -9.47 -5.43
CA LEU A 121 -21.18 -10.23 -4.93
C LEU A 121 -21.54 -10.82 -3.57
N LEU A 122 -20.95 -11.97 -3.24
CA LEU A 122 -21.16 -12.63 -1.94
C LEU A 122 -20.77 -11.69 -0.77
N PRO A 123 -21.51 -11.66 0.35
CA PRO A 123 -21.21 -10.77 1.47
C PRO A 123 -19.83 -11.04 2.08
N ALA A 124 -19.11 -9.97 2.44
CA ALA A 124 -17.70 -10.03 2.84
C ALA A 124 -17.47 -10.21 4.36
N ASN A 125 -18.55 -10.21 5.15
CA ASN A 125 -18.55 -10.15 6.61
C ASN A 125 -18.73 -11.51 7.32
N ALA A 126 -18.50 -12.62 6.62
CA ALA A 126 -18.71 -13.97 7.19
C ALA A 126 -17.83 -14.31 8.42
N PHE A 127 -16.81 -13.49 8.76
CA PHE A 127 -15.78 -13.82 9.77
C PHE A 127 -15.49 -12.73 10.82
N SER A 128 -16.34 -11.71 10.96
CA SER A 128 -16.05 -10.53 11.81
C SER A 128 -15.86 -10.82 13.31
N SER A 129 -16.24 -12.00 13.80
CA SER A 129 -16.09 -12.41 15.20
C SER A 129 -14.84 -13.25 15.50
N LEU A 130 -13.98 -13.51 14.52
CA LEU A 130 -12.79 -14.35 14.67
C LEU A 130 -11.50 -13.52 14.71
N ARG A 131 -10.51 -13.99 15.49
CA ARG A 131 -9.12 -13.55 15.38
C ARG A 131 -8.61 -14.03 14.03
N SER A 132 -7.83 -13.22 13.32
CA SER A 132 -7.34 -13.56 11.97
C SER A 132 -5.91 -13.09 11.76
N ARG A 133 -5.16 -13.81 10.94
CA ARG A 133 -3.87 -13.40 10.36
C ARG A 133 -3.89 -13.70 8.87
N LEU A 134 -3.31 -12.78 8.11
CA LEU A 134 -3.10 -12.94 6.68
C LEU A 134 -1.60 -12.93 6.41
N SER A 135 -1.21 -13.69 5.40
CA SER A 135 0.11 -13.70 4.81
C SER A 135 -0.05 -13.78 3.29
N THR A 136 1.01 -13.45 2.55
CA THR A 136 1.02 -13.57 1.10
C THR A 136 2.30 -14.21 0.61
N VAL A 137 2.17 -15.01 -0.46
CA VAL A 137 3.30 -15.44 -1.27
C VAL A 137 3.01 -15.04 -2.70
N SER A 138 3.85 -14.16 -3.24
CA SER A 138 3.74 -13.71 -4.62
C SER A 138 4.37 -14.76 -5.54
N ILE A 139 3.59 -15.23 -6.52
CA ILE A 139 4.02 -16.24 -7.49
C ILE A 139 3.94 -15.70 -8.92
N THR A 140 4.64 -16.30 -9.87
CA THR A 140 4.54 -15.92 -11.28
C THR A 140 3.56 -16.80 -12.06
N ARG A 141 3.28 -18.02 -11.56
CA ARG A 141 2.34 -18.96 -12.19
C ARG A 141 1.87 -20.04 -11.21
N PHE A 142 0.72 -20.65 -11.52
CA PHE A 142 0.24 -21.85 -10.84
C PHE A 142 0.73 -23.11 -11.57
N SER A 143 1.79 -23.73 -11.06
CA SER A 143 2.33 -25.02 -11.52
C SER A 143 1.71 -26.20 -10.76
N ILE A 144 1.73 -27.39 -11.36
CA ILE A 144 1.20 -28.62 -10.73
C ILE A 144 1.90 -28.90 -9.39
N ASN A 145 3.23 -28.77 -9.32
CA ASN A 145 3.96 -29.03 -8.08
C ASN A 145 3.60 -28.03 -6.98
N LEU A 146 3.44 -26.73 -7.32
CA LEU A 146 2.96 -25.72 -6.38
C LEU A 146 1.55 -26.04 -5.88
N LEU A 147 0.62 -26.41 -6.77
CA LEU A 147 -0.74 -26.79 -6.39
C LEU A 147 -0.76 -28.04 -5.49
N GLN A 148 0.13 -29.01 -5.75
CA GLN A 148 0.32 -30.17 -4.87
C GLN A 148 0.87 -29.77 -3.49
N ALA A 149 1.84 -28.85 -3.44
CA ALA A 149 2.35 -28.32 -2.18
C ALA A 149 1.27 -27.60 -1.37
N ILE A 150 0.42 -26.79 -2.03
CA ILE A 150 -0.76 -26.16 -1.43
C ILE A 150 -1.70 -27.22 -0.86
N ASN A 151 -2.04 -28.24 -1.66
CA ASN A 151 -2.93 -29.32 -1.22
C ASN A 151 -2.37 -30.07 0.00
N ASN A 152 -1.06 -30.33 0.04
CA ASN A 152 -0.42 -30.97 1.18
C ASN A 152 -0.50 -30.12 2.46
N GLN A 153 -0.34 -28.79 2.36
CA GLN A 153 -0.54 -27.89 3.50
C GLN A 153 -1.99 -27.91 3.98
N LEU A 154 -2.96 -27.86 3.06
CA LEU A 154 -4.39 -27.94 3.39
C LEU A 154 -4.71 -29.24 4.15
N LEU A 155 -4.25 -30.39 3.68
CA LEU A 155 -4.47 -31.67 4.35
C LEU A 155 -3.82 -31.73 5.74
N TYR A 156 -2.60 -31.22 5.88
CA TYR A 156 -1.87 -31.21 7.15
C TYR A 156 -2.55 -30.30 8.21
N TYR A 157 -2.93 -29.09 7.85
CA TYR A 157 -3.56 -28.17 8.80
C TYR A 157 -5.03 -28.50 9.06
N ASN A 158 -5.72 -29.16 8.13
CA ASN A 158 -7.04 -29.71 8.41
C ASN A 158 -7.00 -30.74 9.55
N SER A 159 -6.01 -31.63 9.57
CA SER A 159 -5.86 -32.61 10.65
C SER A 159 -5.32 -31.99 11.96
N THR A 160 -4.48 -30.96 11.85
CA THR A 160 -3.83 -30.33 13.02
C THR A 160 -4.71 -29.31 13.72
N LEU A 161 -5.55 -28.58 12.98
CA LEU A 161 -6.38 -27.48 13.50
C LEU A 161 -7.87 -27.82 13.58
N GLY A 162 -8.33 -28.90 12.93
CA GLY A 162 -9.75 -29.20 12.76
C GLY A 162 -10.56 -29.37 14.07
N SER A 163 -9.90 -29.54 15.21
CA SER A 163 -10.53 -29.64 16.53
C SER A 163 -10.58 -28.31 17.30
N LYS A 164 -9.97 -27.23 16.81
CA LYS A 164 -9.89 -25.95 17.52
C LYS A 164 -11.12 -25.06 17.25
N PRO A 165 -11.68 -24.39 18.28
CA PRO A 165 -12.85 -23.53 18.11
C PRO A 165 -12.62 -22.37 17.12
N GLY A 166 -13.52 -22.26 16.14
CA GLY A 166 -13.45 -21.20 15.12
C GLY A 166 -12.26 -21.32 14.17
N ALA A 167 -11.58 -22.47 14.14
CA ALA A 167 -10.45 -22.69 13.25
C ALA A 167 -10.88 -22.59 11.79
N TRP A 168 -10.25 -21.66 11.07
CA TRP A 168 -10.39 -21.49 9.65
C TRP A 168 -8.98 -21.42 9.04
N PHE A 169 -8.75 -22.18 7.99
CA PHE A 169 -7.53 -22.09 7.21
C PHE A 169 -7.88 -22.08 5.72
N GLN A 170 -7.36 -21.10 5.02
CA GLN A 170 -7.56 -20.96 3.59
C GLN A 170 -6.27 -20.52 2.91
N ILE A 171 -6.05 -21.07 1.72
CA ILE A 171 -5.12 -20.55 0.74
C ILE A 171 -5.96 -20.16 -0.47
N THR A 172 -5.99 -18.87 -0.79
CA THR A 172 -6.77 -18.32 -1.88
C THR A 172 -5.95 -18.37 -3.16
N VAL A 173 -6.35 -19.24 -4.09
CA VAL A 173 -5.80 -19.31 -5.45
C VAL A 173 -6.60 -18.37 -6.34
N GLU A 174 -6.07 -17.17 -6.56
CA GLU A 174 -6.66 -16.14 -7.43
C GLU A 174 -5.85 -16.03 -8.73
N PRO A 175 -6.26 -16.71 -9.82
CA PRO A 175 -5.67 -16.47 -11.12
C PRO A 175 -6.08 -15.09 -11.64
N PHE A 176 -5.11 -14.21 -11.84
CA PHE A 176 -5.30 -12.94 -12.55
C PHE A 176 -4.98 -13.12 -14.03
N LEU A 177 -5.64 -12.33 -14.88
CA LEU A 177 -5.28 -12.29 -16.29
C LEU A 177 -3.86 -11.72 -16.45
N PRO A 178 -3.07 -12.19 -17.43
CA PRO A 178 -1.75 -11.60 -17.72
C PRO A 178 -1.81 -10.09 -17.98
N THR A 179 -2.96 -9.61 -18.46
CA THR A 179 -3.29 -8.21 -18.78
C THR A 179 -3.78 -7.41 -17.57
N TYR A 180 -3.72 -7.95 -16.36
CA TYR A 180 -4.30 -7.32 -15.18
C TYR A 180 -3.74 -5.91 -14.90
N PHE A 181 -2.47 -5.66 -15.22
CA PHE A 181 -1.86 -4.33 -15.09
C PHE A 181 -2.07 -3.42 -16.30
N ASP A 182 -2.76 -3.86 -17.36
CA ASP A 182 -3.00 -3.02 -18.55
C ASP A 182 -3.78 -1.74 -18.22
N ASN A 183 -4.61 -1.79 -17.16
CA ASN A 183 -5.37 -0.65 -16.66
C ASN A 183 -4.61 0.20 -15.63
N SER A 184 -3.40 -0.20 -15.23
CA SER A 184 -2.57 0.54 -14.29
C SER A 184 -2.27 1.93 -14.83
N GLN A 185 -2.41 2.93 -13.95
CA GLN A 185 -2.03 4.32 -14.25
C GLN A 185 -0.66 4.66 -13.64
N GLY A 186 0.08 3.66 -13.15
CA GLY A 186 1.32 3.82 -12.39
C GLY A 186 1.11 4.30 -10.95
N GLY A 187 2.19 4.30 -10.17
CA GLY A 187 2.24 4.76 -8.78
C GLY A 187 3.56 4.39 -8.10
N ALA A 188 3.72 4.81 -6.85
CA ALA A 188 4.85 4.42 -6.00
C ALA A 188 4.85 2.91 -5.67
N TYR A 189 3.68 2.26 -5.66
CA TYR A 189 3.59 0.80 -5.67
C TYR A 189 4.00 0.28 -7.06
N PRO A 190 4.83 -0.77 -7.17
CA PRO A 190 5.40 -1.19 -8.45
C PRO A 190 4.45 -2.08 -9.26
N HIS A 191 3.46 -1.49 -9.94
CA HIS A 191 2.52 -2.18 -10.84
C HIS A 191 2.49 -1.54 -12.23
N VAL A 192 3.57 -1.65 -13.01
CA VAL A 192 3.64 -1.05 -14.36
C VAL A 192 2.91 -1.90 -15.40
N PRO A 193 2.21 -1.27 -16.39
CA PRO A 193 1.43 -2.00 -17.41
C PRO A 193 2.20 -3.06 -18.20
N SER A 194 3.51 -2.89 -18.38
CA SER A 194 4.37 -3.81 -19.15
C SER A 194 5.09 -4.87 -18.31
N SER A 195 4.87 -4.90 -16.99
CA SER A 195 5.50 -5.90 -16.11
C SER A 195 4.73 -7.21 -16.09
N THR A 196 5.44 -8.33 -16.05
CA THR A 196 4.81 -9.62 -15.72
C THR A 196 4.22 -9.52 -14.31
N PRO A 197 2.90 -9.57 -14.14
CA PRO A 197 2.29 -9.41 -12.84
C PRO A 197 2.68 -10.59 -11.95
N LEU A 198 3.12 -10.29 -10.74
CA LEU A 198 3.11 -11.29 -9.68
C LEU A 198 1.65 -11.55 -9.31
N LEU A 199 1.29 -12.82 -9.22
CA LEU A 199 -0.01 -13.28 -8.75
C LEU A 199 0.09 -13.38 -7.21
N PRO A 200 -0.50 -12.43 -6.46
CA PRO A 200 -0.51 -12.52 -5.01
C PRO A 200 -1.40 -13.70 -4.61
N MET A 201 -0.90 -14.56 -3.72
CA MET A 201 -1.68 -15.62 -3.13
C MET A 201 -1.92 -15.31 -1.66
N ASN A 202 -3.18 -15.21 -1.25
CA ASN A 202 -3.53 -14.94 0.13
C ASN A 202 -3.57 -16.24 0.95
N ILE A 203 -2.94 -16.21 2.12
CA ILE A 203 -2.98 -17.27 3.12
C ILE A 203 -3.66 -16.69 4.34
N GLN A 204 -4.73 -17.31 4.81
CA GLN A 204 -5.49 -16.82 5.95
C GLN A 204 -5.68 -17.91 7.00
N PHE A 205 -5.40 -17.55 8.24
CA PHE A 205 -5.73 -18.33 9.43
C PHE A 205 -6.71 -17.51 10.26
N ALA A 206 -7.80 -18.13 10.73
CA ALA A 206 -8.69 -17.53 11.72
C ALA A 206 -9.00 -18.50 12.86
N TRP A 207 -9.25 -17.97 14.06
CA TRP A 207 -9.51 -18.75 15.27
C TRP A 207 -10.27 -17.94 16.33
N ALA A 208 -10.90 -18.62 17.30
CA ALA A 208 -11.69 -17.96 18.32
C ALA A 208 -10.90 -17.58 19.59
N LEU A 209 -10.08 -18.50 20.12
CA LEU A 209 -9.54 -18.39 21.48
C LEU A 209 -8.11 -17.81 21.50
N PRO A 210 -7.82 -16.79 22.34
CA PRO A 210 -6.47 -16.25 22.49
C PRO A 210 -5.43 -17.29 22.94
N SER A 211 -5.85 -18.33 23.67
CA SER A 211 -4.96 -19.42 24.09
C SER A 211 -4.34 -20.20 22.94
N ASP A 212 -4.90 -20.09 21.73
CA ASP A 212 -4.39 -20.75 20.54
C ASP A 212 -3.50 -19.84 19.66
N ASP A 213 -3.29 -18.56 20.03
CA ASP A 213 -2.58 -17.57 19.20
C ASP A 213 -1.27 -18.09 18.61
N ASN A 214 -0.40 -18.67 19.44
CA ASN A 214 0.90 -19.18 18.99
C ASN A 214 0.76 -20.29 17.93
N VAL A 215 -0.22 -21.18 18.08
CA VAL A 215 -0.42 -22.29 17.13
C VAL A 215 -0.80 -21.77 15.75
N PHE A 216 -1.67 -20.76 15.68
CA PHE A 216 -2.11 -20.19 14.41
C PHE A 216 -1.05 -19.24 13.81
N ILE A 217 -0.35 -18.45 14.64
CA ILE A 217 0.73 -17.55 14.19
C ILE A 217 1.93 -18.35 13.67
N ASP A 218 2.35 -19.41 14.35
CA ASP A 218 3.43 -20.28 13.87
C ASP A 218 2.99 -21.06 12.63
N GLY A 219 1.73 -21.49 12.60
CA GLY A 219 1.12 -22.19 11.46
C GLY A 219 1.19 -21.36 10.18
N ILE A 220 0.73 -20.10 10.21
CA ILE A 220 0.75 -19.23 9.03
C ILE A 220 2.18 -18.95 8.55
N LYS A 221 3.15 -18.76 9.46
CA LYS A 221 4.57 -18.61 9.12
C LYS A 221 5.12 -19.85 8.42
N SER A 222 4.79 -21.04 8.94
CA SER A 222 5.20 -22.33 8.40
C SER A 222 4.64 -22.57 7.00
N VAL A 223 3.32 -22.35 6.79
CA VAL A 223 2.68 -22.46 5.47
C VAL A 223 3.32 -21.49 4.48
N THR A 224 3.47 -20.23 4.86
CA THR A 224 4.07 -19.18 4.02
C THR A 224 5.46 -19.61 3.53
N LYS A 225 6.29 -20.12 4.45
CA LYS A 225 7.62 -20.64 4.12
C LYS A 225 7.55 -21.84 3.17
N ALA A 226 6.68 -22.81 3.43
CA ALA A 226 6.55 -24.02 2.62
C ALA A 226 6.11 -23.71 1.18
N ILE A 227 5.11 -22.83 1.02
CA ILE A 227 4.65 -22.37 -0.30
C ILE A 227 5.75 -21.61 -1.03
N ARG A 228 6.45 -20.69 -0.36
CA ARG A 228 7.57 -19.95 -0.98
C ARG A 228 8.66 -20.90 -1.46
N GLN A 229 8.99 -21.92 -0.67
CA GLN A 229 9.96 -22.95 -1.06
C GLN A 229 9.49 -23.76 -2.28
N ALA A 230 8.20 -24.10 -2.35
CA ALA A 230 7.64 -24.79 -3.52
C ALA A 230 7.71 -23.92 -4.78
N ALA A 231 7.42 -22.63 -4.68
CA ALA A 231 7.54 -21.70 -5.81
C ALA A 231 9.00 -21.55 -6.28
N LEU A 232 9.95 -21.45 -5.35
CA LEU A 232 11.39 -21.42 -5.67
C LEU A 232 11.88 -22.73 -6.32
N ALA A 233 11.42 -23.88 -5.81
CA ALA A 233 11.75 -25.20 -6.36
C ALA A 233 11.21 -25.38 -7.80
N ASP A 234 10.11 -24.72 -8.12
CA ASP A 234 9.57 -24.66 -9.49
C ASP A 234 10.26 -23.61 -10.37
N CYS A 235 11.42 -23.08 -9.97
CA CYS A 235 12.15 -22.06 -10.71
C CYS A 235 11.29 -20.82 -11.02
N GLN A 236 10.38 -20.45 -10.12
CA GLN A 236 9.68 -19.18 -10.23
C GLN A 236 10.61 -18.05 -9.80
N ASP A 237 10.62 -16.95 -10.55
CA ASP A 237 11.43 -15.78 -10.20
C ASP A 237 10.73 -14.95 -9.09
N VAL A 238 10.77 -15.47 -7.88
CA VAL A 238 10.07 -14.95 -6.69
C VAL A 238 11.03 -14.86 -5.50
N GLY A 239 10.71 -14.06 -4.48
CA GLY A 239 11.50 -13.94 -3.26
C GLY A 239 12.53 -12.79 -3.26
N GLY A 240 13.08 -12.50 -2.08
CA GLY A 240 14.10 -11.46 -1.90
C GLY A 240 13.58 -10.05 -2.24
N SER A 241 14.38 -9.24 -2.93
CA SER A 241 13.99 -7.89 -3.39
C SER A 241 12.93 -7.87 -4.49
N LYS A 242 12.60 -9.03 -5.07
CA LYS A 242 11.57 -9.19 -6.11
C LYS A 242 10.20 -9.49 -5.51
N GLU A 243 10.14 -9.93 -4.25
CA GLU A 243 8.88 -10.17 -3.55
C GLU A 243 8.26 -8.84 -3.15
N ILE A 244 7.23 -8.42 -3.89
CA ILE A 244 6.41 -7.29 -3.48
C ILE A 244 5.45 -7.83 -2.42
N LEU A 245 5.70 -7.51 -1.16
CA LEU A 245 4.77 -7.80 -0.07
C LEU A 245 3.79 -6.63 0.06
N TYR A 246 2.53 -6.93 -0.24
CA TYR A 246 1.45 -5.99 0.00
C TYR A 246 1.38 -5.68 1.51
N PRO A 247 1.50 -4.42 1.95
CA PRO A 247 1.68 -4.07 3.36
C PRO A 247 0.59 -4.63 4.29
N ASN A 248 -0.66 -4.73 3.80
CA ASN A 248 -1.77 -5.26 4.60
C ASN A 248 -1.73 -6.79 4.78
N TYR A 249 -0.86 -7.50 4.08
CA TYR A 249 -0.65 -8.95 4.22
C TYR A 249 0.74 -9.28 4.78
N ALA A 250 1.52 -8.27 5.17
CA ALA A 250 2.78 -8.50 5.87
C ALA A 250 2.49 -9.01 7.28
N LEU A 251 3.19 -10.07 7.69
CA LEU A 251 3.24 -10.47 9.09
C LEU A 251 4.00 -9.41 9.89
N GLU A 252 3.72 -9.32 11.19
CA GLU A 252 4.30 -8.31 12.10
C GLU A 252 5.83 -8.32 12.15
N ASP A 253 6.47 -9.45 11.79
CA ASP A 253 7.92 -9.64 11.73
C ASP A 253 8.50 -9.55 10.31
N THR A 254 7.71 -9.10 9.32
CA THR A 254 8.18 -8.90 7.95
C THR A 254 9.20 -7.75 7.93
N PRO A 255 10.45 -7.99 7.46
CA PRO A 255 11.44 -6.93 7.36
C PRO A 255 10.93 -5.79 6.48
N LEU A 256 11.16 -4.54 6.92
CA LEU A 256 10.64 -3.36 6.23
C LEU A 256 11.10 -3.31 4.77
N GLU A 257 12.31 -3.78 4.46
CA GLU A 257 12.89 -3.80 3.12
C GLU A 257 12.11 -4.70 2.13
N GLN A 258 11.30 -5.63 2.64
CA GLN A 258 10.41 -6.47 1.84
C GLN A 258 9.04 -5.82 1.58
N ILE A 259 8.64 -4.85 2.41
CA ILE A 259 7.44 -4.03 2.23
C ILE A 259 7.77 -2.81 1.35
N THR A 260 8.94 -2.21 1.56
CA THR A 260 9.46 -1.04 0.85
C THR A 260 10.70 -1.47 0.06
N ARG A 261 10.55 -1.91 -1.21
CA ARG A 261 11.66 -2.36 -2.09
C ARG A 261 12.95 -1.55 -1.85
N SER A 262 13.98 -2.21 -1.31
CA SER A 262 15.38 -1.74 -1.23
C SER A 262 15.58 -0.24 -0.99
N ARG A 263 14.77 0.36 -0.12
CA ARG A 263 15.07 1.66 0.49
C ARG A 263 15.16 1.38 1.98
N LYS A 264 16.38 1.41 2.52
CA LYS A 264 16.61 1.26 3.96
C LYS A 264 15.87 2.40 4.69
N PRO A 265 15.56 2.28 5.99
CA PRO A 265 15.04 3.39 6.78
C PRO A 265 15.88 4.69 6.63
N ASN A 266 17.20 4.54 6.45
CA ASN A 266 18.11 5.67 6.20
C ASN A 266 17.95 6.29 4.80
N ASP A 267 17.36 5.60 3.83
CA ASP A 267 17.07 6.13 2.49
C ASP A 267 15.77 6.94 2.45
N ILE A 268 14.96 6.89 3.52
CA ILE A 268 13.81 7.78 3.73
C ILE A 268 14.26 9.10 4.37
N LEU A 269 15.35 9.05 5.16
CA LEU A 269 16.02 10.22 5.73
C LEU A 269 17.00 10.89 4.75
N SER A 270 17.58 10.17 3.79
CA SER A 270 18.40 10.80 2.74
C SER A 270 17.58 11.62 1.72
N MET A 271 16.26 11.42 1.67
CA MET A 271 15.35 12.36 0.99
C MET A 271 15.17 13.69 1.74
N GLN A 272 15.67 13.79 2.98
CA GLN A 272 15.82 15.03 3.73
C GLN A 272 17.28 15.52 3.82
N GLU A 273 18.30 14.70 3.49
CA GLU A 273 19.71 15.03 3.74
C GLU A 273 20.70 14.94 2.56
N THR A 274 20.33 14.50 1.34
CA THR A 274 21.27 14.55 0.19
C THR A 274 21.20 15.85 -0.62
N GLU A 275 21.38 16.99 0.05
CA GLU A 275 22.33 18.00 -0.42
C GLU A 275 23.57 17.83 0.46
N THR A 276 24.48 16.94 0.09
CA THR A 276 25.94 17.10 0.31
C THR A 276 26.72 15.90 -0.21
N THR A 277 27.43 16.14 -1.32
CA THR A 277 28.80 15.66 -1.58
C THR A 277 28.93 14.21 -2.08
N SER A 278 28.92 13.99 -3.40
CA SER A 278 30.14 13.74 -4.24
C SER A 278 30.52 12.23 -4.27
N MET A 279 31.15 11.61 -5.27
CA MET A 279 32.04 11.96 -6.38
C MET A 279 32.11 10.62 -7.19
N GLU A 280 32.23 10.51 -8.51
CA GLU A 280 33.27 11.18 -9.29
C GLU A 280 33.17 10.99 -10.82
N THR A 281 32.13 10.39 -11.43
CA THR A 281 32.26 10.00 -12.86
C THR A 281 31.04 10.10 -13.77
N THR A 282 30.00 10.84 -13.39
CA THR A 282 28.88 11.17 -14.30
C THR A 282 28.70 12.69 -14.35
N TYR A 283 29.81 13.41 -14.54
CA TYR A 283 29.97 14.85 -14.30
C TYR A 283 29.73 15.74 -15.53
N MET A 284 29.62 15.19 -16.75
CA MET A 284 29.65 16.02 -17.97
C MET A 284 28.30 16.22 -18.66
N GLU A 285 27.33 15.33 -18.51
CA GLU A 285 26.04 15.42 -19.23
C GLU A 285 24.94 16.17 -18.45
N THR A 286 25.14 16.39 -17.15
CA THR A 286 24.19 17.05 -16.22
C THR A 286 24.24 18.59 -16.26
N GLN A 287 25.29 19.17 -16.85
CA GLN A 287 25.55 20.62 -16.84
C GLN A 287 24.49 21.45 -17.61
N GLN A 288 23.77 20.86 -18.56
CA GLN A 288 22.80 21.59 -19.38
C GLN A 288 21.39 21.65 -18.75
N LEU A 289 21.08 20.75 -17.80
CA LEU A 289 19.79 20.71 -17.09
C LEU A 289 19.77 21.61 -15.84
N HIS A 290 20.94 21.91 -15.25
CA HIS A 290 21.05 22.66 -13.99
C HIS A 290 20.75 24.17 -14.08
N SER A 291 20.75 24.76 -15.27
CA SER A 291 20.47 26.20 -15.45
C SER A 291 18.99 26.55 -15.25
N SER A 292 18.06 25.62 -15.51
CA SER A 292 16.62 25.85 -15.36
C SER A 292 16.11 25.63 -13.93
N GLN A 293 16.77 24.77 -13.15
CA GLN A 293 16.41 24.48 -11.76
C GLN A 293 16.87 25.59 -10.78
N LYS A 294 18.04 26.20 -11.03
CA LYS A 294 18.51 27.38 -10.27
C LYS A 294 17.59 28.60 -10.46
N GLU A 295 17.01 28.75 -11.65
CA GLU A 295 16.05 29.80 -11.97
C GLU A 295 14.71 29.61 -11.22
N ALA A 296 14.31 28.37 -10.94
CA ALA A 296 13.10 28.06 -10.18
C ALA A 296 13.28 28.34 -8.67
N MET A 297 14.43 27.97 -8.10
CA MET A 297 14.73 28.22 -6.68
C MET A 297 14.94 29.71 -6.38
N LYS A 298 15.50 30.46 -7.32
CA LYS A 298 15.66 31.93 -7.20
C LYS A 298 14.31 32.66 -7.25
N LYS A 299 13.39 32.20 -8.09
CA LYS A 299 12.00 32.72 -8.15
C LYS A 299 11.18 32.40 -6.90
N ILE A 300 11.48 31.31 -6.20
CA ILE A 300 10.83 30.94 -4.93
C ILE A 300 11.30 31.87 -3.79
N ALA A 301 12.58 32.25 -3.77
CA ALA A 301 13.14 33.20 -2.79
C ALA A 301 12.71 34.66 -3.04
N GLU A 302 12.55 35.07 -4.31
CA GLU A 302 12.03 36.41 -4.66
C GLU A 302 10.51 36.56 -4.39
N PHE A 303 9.78 35.45 -4.32
CA PHE A 303 8.34 35.43 -4.05
C PHE A 303 7.98 35.48 -2.55
N SER A 304 8.91 35.10 -1.65
CA SER A 304 8.66 35.04 -0.20
C SER A 304 8.97 36.35 0.55
N GLY A 305 9.65 37.32 -0.05
CA GLY A 305 9.87 38.66 0.55
C GLY A 305 10.79 38.71 1.78
N GLU A 306 11.38 37.59 2.22
CA GLU A 306 12.12 37.46 3.49
C GLU A 306 13.65 37.45 3.30
N ALA A 307 14.20 38.35 2.50
CA ALA A 307 15.63 38.35 2.20
C ALA A 307 16.55 38.84 3.35
N ASN A 308 16.03 39.33 4.48
CA ASN A 308 16.85 40.13 5.42
C ASN A 308 16.81 39.75 6.91
N GLU A 309 16.13 38.68 7.37
CA GLU A 309 16.00 38.46 8.83
C GLU A 309 16.13 37.03 9.36
N LEU A 310 16.68 36.09 8.57
CA LEU A 310 16.98 34.75 9.08
C LEU A 310 18.48 34.48 9.01
N ASP A 311 19.14 34.55 10.17
CA ASP A 311 20.50 34.04 10.35
C ASP A 311 20.43 32.50 10.36
N ILE A 312 20.74 31.93 9.20
CA ILE A 312 20.69 30.49 8.89
C ILE A 312 21.60 29.68 9.83
N ASP A 313 22.63 30.29 10.42
CA ASP A 313 23.61 29.61 11.26
C ASP A 313 23.10 29.37 12.70
N GLU A 314 22.19 30.20 13.20
CA GLU A 314 21.64 30.09 14.56
C GLU A 314 20.61 28.95 14.68
N TRP A 315 19.88 28.65 13.60
CA TRP A 315 18.88 27.58 13.54
C TRP A 315 19.50 26.17 13.49
N LEU A 316 20.71 26.05 12.92
CA LEU A 316 21.44 24.78 12.81
C LEU A 316 22.09 24.34 14.15
N PHE A 317 22.25 25.25 15.11
CA PHE A 317 22.87 24.96 16.40
C PHE A 317 21.93 24.21 17.37
N ASP A 318 20.63 24.52 17.36
CA ASP A 318 19.64 23.94 18.29
C ASP A 318 19.29 22.48 18.01
N LEU A 319 19.39 22.04 16.75
CA LEU A 319 19.15 20.66 16.36
C LEU A 319 20.18 19.68 16.93
N ASN A 320 21.44 20.13 17.11
CA ASN A 320 22.52 19.27 17.62
C ASN A 320 22.38 18.93 19.12
N ASN A 321 21.78 19.82 19.91
CA ASN A 321 21.57 19.57 21.35
C ASN A 321 20.47 18.53 21.61
N LEU A 322 19.46 18.47 20.73
CA LEU A 322 18.32 17.56 20.86
C LEU A 322 18.70 16.09 20.65
N PHE A 323 19.72 15.81 19.83
CA PHE A 323 20.22 14.45 19.60
C PHE A 323 21.09 13.90 20.74
N SER A 324 21.64 14.73 21.62
CA SER A 324 22.43 14.24 22.76
C SER A 324 21.56 13.70 23.91
N LEU A 325 20.28 14.09 23.96
CA LEU A 325 19.33 13.72 25.01
C LEU A 325 18.61 12.38 24.76
N MET A 326 18.88 11.72 23.63
CA MET A 326 18.23 10.46 23.24
C MET A 326 19.20 9.28 23.11
N LYS A 327 20.30 9.27 23.88
CA LYS A 327 21.14 8.09 24.12
C LYS A 327 20.88 7.48 25.48
#